data_AF-A0A8T5SM25-F1
#
_entry.id   AF-A0A8T5SM25-F1
#
_cell.length_a   1.000
_cell.length_b   1.000
_cell.length_c   1.000
_cell.angle_alpha   90.00
_cell.angle_beta   90.00
_cell.angle_gamma   90.00
#
_symmetry.space_group_name_H-M   'P 1'
#
loop_
_entity.id
_entity.type
_entity.pdbx_description
1 polymer ?
#
loop_
_entity_poly.entity_id
_entity_poly.type
_entity_poly.pdbx_seq_one_letter_code
_entity_poly.pdbx_strand_id
1 'polypeptide(L)'
;MKVVTWILRIASIATFAYMAYLVYSILNPNDIWHWDAPYSFVVTVFRLLSLIVFFLATTMVSGLASAFTGGVLPENVIVGLYNTLILRTWYMQPYGVADPLTNIQQVWASFQMNLSNVILALWNNTFLFLYFLCAGIGIALFLQSLVRMDHKFVGGAFISIQAIVILAAFRALIVPDIAPFPADFMEFLLTQGQILALVSFAYLEVSYQMIYSASVGKPVEDREETLKKQLLALRQATRKQDAIERGEKVSTTGMSRSTGATAFSFLREAMERKVLGSQSALESLDAVSDVRRLQIYVDDLLLSDSRARDELTAKAAAPSSSYVIGSTITGSAIRFLTVVAVSFILMSPNVIRMILNLPIGIENSVEMLQPEIVVLFLVPIVGLFPFTAAVISWVSRREVVEKEKLSEEEKDAAKKRKKDLAQKRRETEKARRARAKVRKARKGIESEVDEWDRALEDTFKR
;
A
#
# COMPACT_ATOMS: atom_id res chain seq x y z
N MET A 1 10.39 -16.31 8.57
CA MET A 1 9.17 -15.47 8.71
C MET A 1 8.27 -15.51 7.47
N LYS A 2 8.79 -15.78 6.26
CA LYS A 2 8.00 -15.94 5.01
C LYS A 2 6.70 -16.76 5.14
N VAL A 3 6.71 -17.89 5.86
CA VAL A 3 5.51 -18.73 6.08
C VAL A 3 4.45 -18.01 6.90
N VAL A 4 4.84 -17.35 7.99
CA VAL A 4 3.93 -16.58 8.86
C VAL A 4 3.27 -15.46 8.07
N THR A 5 4.06 -14.72 7.29
CA THR A 5 3.57 -13.64 6.44
C THR A 5 2.60 -14.17 5.36
N TRP A 6 2.85 -15.36 4.81
CA TRP A 6 1.93 -16.01 3.86
C TRP A 6 0.60 -16.42 4.51
N ILE A 7 0.65 -17.01 5.70
CA ILE A 7 -0.57 -17.38 6.45
C ILE A 7 -1.39 -16.12 6.75
N LEU A 8 -0.74 -15.05 7.22
CA LEU A 8 -1.41 -13.78 7.50
C LEU A 8 -1.99 -13.13 6.24
N ARG A 9 -1.33 -13.27 5.08
CA ARG A 9 -1.90 -12.84 3.79
C ARG A 9 -3.17 -13.60 3.44
N ILE A 10 -3.15 -14.93 3.55
CA ILE A 10 -4.33 -15.77 3.26
C ILE A 10 -5.47 -15.41 4.21
N ALA A 11 -5.17 -15.24 5.51
CA ALA A 11 -6.16 -14.82 6.50
C ALA A 11 -6.71 -13.42 6.20
N SER A 12 -5.87 -12.47 5.75
CA SER A 12 -6.32 -11.13 5.34
C SER A 12 -7.23 -11.17 4.11
N ILE A 13 -6.95 -12.06 3.15
CA ILE A 13 -7.79 -12.29 1.97
C ILE A 13 -9.13 -12.88 2.38
N ALA A 14 -9.12 -13.91 3.24
CA ALA A 14 -10.34 -14.55 3.71
C ALA A 14 -11.23 -13.57 4.49
N THR A 15 -10.65 -12.80 5.41
CA THR A 15 -11.40 -11.80 6.20
C THR A 15 -11.91 -10.64 5.34
N PHE A 16 -11.12 -10.15 4.37
CA PHE A 16 -11.59 -9.13 3.42
C PHE A 16 -12.71 -9.64 2.52
N ALA A 17 -12.57 -10.84 1.96
CA ALA A 17 -13.58 -11.45 1.11
C ALA A 17 -14.89 -11.69 1.89
N TYR A 18 -14.78 -12.13 3.16
CA TYR A 18 -15.95 -12.32 4.01
C TYR A 18 -16.60 -10.98 4.39
N MET A 19 -15.81 -9.94 4.69
CA MET A 19 -16.32 -8.59 4.91
C MET A 19 -17.08 -8.07 3.67
N ALA A 20 -16.49 -8.19 2.49
CA ALA A 20 -17.11 -7.77 1.24
C ALA A 20 -18.38 -8.57 0.93
N TYR A 21 -18.38 -9.88 1.22
CA TYR A 21 -19.56 -10.74 1.09
C TYR A 21 -20.68 -10.31 2.03
N LEU A 22 -20.38 -9.94 3.28
CA LEU A 22 -21.38 -9.45 4.22
C LEU A 22 -21.97 -8.11 3.78
N VAL A 23 -21.15 -7.18 3.30
CA VAL A 23 -21.67 -5.92 2.73
C VAL A 23 -22.55 -6.20 1.51
N TYR A 24 -22.12 -7.11 0.63
CA TYR A 24 -22.93 -7.54 -0.51
C TYR A 24 -24.26 -8.14 -0.06
N SER A 25 -24.25 -9.06 0.90
CA SER A 25 -25.46 -9.77 1.37
C SER A 25 -26.43 -8.88 2.12
N ILE A 26 -25.95 -7.86 2.85
CA ILE A 26 -26.79 -6.85 3.50
C ILE A 26 -27.55 -6.00 2.47
N LEU A 27 -26.92 -5.72 1.33
CA LEU A 27 -27.48 -4.84 0.29
C LEU A 27 -28.28 -5.59 -0.79
N ASN A 28 -28.05 -6.89 -0.95
CA ASN A 28 -28.71 -7.73 -1.95
C ASN A 28 -30.25 -7.80 -1.85
N PRO A 29 -30.89 -7.84 -0.65
CA PRO A 29 -32.34 -7.89 -0.52
C PRO A 29 -33.08 -6.69 -1.14
N ASN A 30 -32.39 -5.56 -1.27
CA ASN A 30 -32.93 -4.33 -1.86
C ASN A 30 -32.67 -4.21 -3.37
N ASP A 31 -32.12 -5.24 -4.01
CA ASP A 31 -31.74 -5.23 -5.43
C ASP A 31 -30.81 -4.06 -5.81
N ILE A 32 -29.96 -3.61 -4.87
CA ILE A 32 -29.09 -2.43 -5.06
C ILE A 32 -27.97 -2.71 -6.08
N TRP A 33 -27.58 -3.97 -6.23
CA TRP A 33 -26.48 -4.39 -7.09
C TRP A 33 -26.90 -4.52 -8.55
N HIS A 34 -27.31 -3.41 -9.13
CA HIS A 34 -27.53 -3.26 -10.56
C HIS A 34 -26.18 -3.12 -11.27
N TRP A 35 -25.67 -4.20 -11.88
CA TRP A 35 -24.37 -4.20 -12.58
C TRP A 35 -24.31 -3.24 -13.76
N ASP A 36 -25.45 -2.81 -14.28
CA ASP A 36 -25.60 -1.77 -15.29
C ASP A 36 -25.58 -0.34 -14.71
N ALA A 37 -25.62 -0.17 -13.38
CA ALA A 37 -25.65 1.15 -12.75
C ALA A 37 -24.49 2.07 -13.15
N PRO A 38 -23.21 1.61 -13.27
CA PRO A 38 -22.14 2.47 -13.73
C PRO A 38 -22.34 2.96 -15.16
N TYR A 39 -22.83 2.09 -16.04
CA TYR A 39 -23.16 2.44 -17.41
C TYR A 39 -24.34 3.42 -17.45
N SER A 40 -25.42 3.13 -16.73
CA SER A 40 -26.60 3.98 -16.61
C SER A 40 -26.25 5.37 -16.09
N PHE A 41 -25.40 5.48 -15.07
CA PHE A 41 -24.91 6.75 -14.57
C PHE A 41 -24.16 7.55 -15.64
N VAL A 42 -23.15 6.95 -16.29
CA VAL A 42 -22.36 7.61 -17.34
C VAL A 42 -23.25 8.08 -18.49
N VAL A 43 -24.16 7.23 -18.97
CA VAL A 43 -25.11 7.60 -20.02
C VAL A 43 -26.03 8.74 -19.57
N THR A 44 -26.50 8.73 -18.32
CA THR A 44 -27.34 9.81 -17.79
C THR A 44 -26.58 11.14 -17.69
N VAL A 45 -25.28 11.11 -17.36
CA VAL A 45 -24.41 12.31 -17.39
C VAL A 45 -24.29 12.85 -18.83
N PHE A 46 -24.10 11.98 -19.82
CA PHE A 46 -24.06 12.39 -21.22
C PHE A 46 -25.40 12.97 -21.70
N ARG A 47 -26.54 12.45 -21.22
CA ARG A 47 -27.88 13.01 -21.48
C ARG A 47 -28.05 14.39 -20.84
N LEU A 48 -27.51 14.62 -19.65
CA LEU A 48 -27.51 15.97 -19.05
C LEU A 48 -26.65 16.93 -19.87
N LEU A 49 -25.45 16.50 -20.27
CA LEU A 49 -24.56 17.31 -21.10
C LEU A 49 -25.19 17.67 -22.45
N SER A 50 -25.93 16.75 -23.08
CA SER A 50 -26.62 17.05 -24.34
C SER A 50 -27.73 18.10 -24.17
N LEU A 51 -28.50 18.02 -23.08
CA LEU A 51 -29.48 19.04 -22.72
C LEU A 51 -28.82 20.41 -22.46
N ILE A 52 -27.69 20.45 -21.76
CA ILE A 52 -26.92 21.67 -21.53
C ILE A 52 -26.40 22.24 -22.85
N VAL A 53 -25.85 21.41 -23.73
CA VAL A 53 -25.36 21.84 -25.05
C VAL A 53 -26.51 22.40 -25.89
N PHE A 54 -27.69 21.79 -25.87
CA PHE A 54 -28.88 22.34 -26.53
C PHE A 54 -29.28 23.70 -25.95
N PHE A 55 -29.28 23.84 -24.62
CA PHE A 55 -29.57 25.12 -23.97
C PHE A 55 -28.55 26.21 -24.34
N LEU A 56 -27.26 25.86 -24.39
CA LEU A 56 -26.20 26.77 -24.83
C LEU A 56 -26.34 27.13 -26.31
N ALA A 57 -26.63 26.15 -27.18
CA ALA A 57 -26.83 26.40 -28.60
C ALA A 57 -28.04 27.32 -28.85
N THR A 58 -29.17 27.07 -28.17
CA THR A 58 -30.38 27.91 -28.30
C THR A 58 -30.17 29.32 -27.76
N THR A 59 -29.47 29.48 -26.64
CA THR A 59 -29.12 30.81 -26.10
C THR A 59 -28.14 31.56 -27.00
N MET A 60 -27.14 30.89 -27.58
CA MET A 60 -26.23 31.50 -28.56
C MET A 60 -26.97 31.92 -29.85
N VAL A 61 -27.83 31.05 -30.38
CA VAL A 61 -28.67 31.37 -31.54
C VAL A 61 -29.61 32.53 -31.22
N SER A 62 -30.16 32.59 -30.00
CA SER A 62 -30.98 33.70 -29.54
C SER A 62 -30.20 35.01 -29.45
N GLY A 63 -28.98 34.99 -28.91
CA GLY A 63 -28.11 36.17 -28.85
C GLY A 63 -27.66 36.66 -30.23
N LEU A 64 -27.43 35.74 -31.19
CA LEU A 64 -27.15 36.12 -32.58
C LEU A 64 -28.40 36.67 -33.27
N ALA A 65 -29.56 36.03 -33.11
CA ALA A 65 -30.81 36.51 -33.67
C ALA A 65 -31.21 37.88 -33.11
N SER A 66 -30.97 38.16 -31.83
CA SER A 66 -31.21 39.49 -31.27
C SER A 66 -30.31 40.56 -31.89
N ALA A 67 -29.06 40.23 -32.21
CA ALA A 67 -28.13 41.14 -32.88
C ALA A 67 -28.47 41.38 -34.36
N PHE A 68 -28.98 40.38 -35.09
CA PHE A 68 -29.17 40.45 -36.54
C PHE A 68 -30.62 40.65 -37.01
N THR A 69 -31.61 40.14 -36.28
CA THR A 69 -33.02 40.10 -36.71
C THR A 69 -33.98 40.77 -35.72
N GLY A 70 -33.46 41.57 -34.78
CA GLY A 70 -34.29 42.31 -33.82
C GLY A 70 -34.96 41.44 -32.75
N GLY A 71 -34.44 40.24 -32.49
CA GLY A 71 -34.87 39.40 -31.36
C GLY A 71 -35.91 38.32 -31.69
N VAL A 72 -36.35 38.22 -32.94
CA VAL A 72 -37.26 37.15 -33.36
C VAL A 72 -36.47 35.86 -33.58
N LEU A 73 -36.71 34.87 -32.72
CA LEU A 73 -36.14 33.53 -32.81
C LEU A 73 -36.75 32.76 -33.99
N PRO A 74 -35.96 32.19 -34.91
CA PRO A 74 -36.49 31.31 -35.94
C PRO A 74 -36.96 30.00 -35.30
N GLU A 75 -38.28 29.80 -35.18
CA GLU A 75 -38.88 28.63 -34.53
C GLU A 75 -38.38 27.30 -35.14
N ASN A 76 -38.26 27.27 -36.47
CA ASN A 76 -37.77 26.10 -37.21
C ASN A 76 -36.32 25.72 -36.86
N VAL A 77 -35.47 26.68 -36.48
CA VAL A 77 -34.08 26.42 -36.11
C VAL A 77 -34.00 25.77 -34.74
N ILE A 78 -34.79 26.23 -33.77
CA ILE A 78 -34.83 25.64 -32.42
C ILE A 78 -35.41 24.22 -32.47
N VAL A 79 -36.52 24.04 -33.21
CA VAL A 79 -37.14 22.72 -33.41
C VAL A 79 -36.18 21.77 -34.14
N GLY A 80 -35.52 22.24 -35.20
CA GLY A 80 -34.51 21.47 -35.92
C GLY A 80 -33.31 21.07 -35.07
N LEU A 81 -32.80 22.00 -34.24
CA LEU A 81 -31.70 21.74 -33.31
C LEU A 81 -32.07 20.71 -32.26
N TYR A 82 -33.29 20.77 -31.69
CA TYR A 82 -33.74 19.79 -30.70
C TYR A 82 -33.87 18.39 -31.32
N ASN A 83 -34.54 18.27 -32.47
CA ASN A 83 -34.74 16.98 -33.12
C ASN A 83 -33.42 16.35 -33.59
N THR A 84 -32.46 17.16 -34.05
CA THR A 84 -31.15 16.66 -34.48
C THR A 84 -30.24 16.34 -33.30
N LEU A 85 -29.98 17.30 -32.41
CA LEU A 85 -29.04 17.14 -31.32
C LEU A 85 -29.58 16.20 -30.23
N ILE A 86 -30.83 16.35 -29.81
CA ILE A 86 -31.33 15.63 -28.63
C ILE A 86 -31.95 14.28 -29.03
N LEU A 87 -32.85 14.27 -30.02
CA LEU A 87 -33.58 13.04 -30.36
C LEU A 87 -32.75 12.08 -31.24
N ARG A 88 -32.06 12.60 -32.26
CA ARG A 88 -31.35 11.75 -33.25
C ARG A 88 -29.93 11.39 -32.84
N THR A 89 -29.14 12.35 -32.36
CA THR A 89 -27.71 12.12 -32.14
C THR A 89 -27.40 11.54 -30.75
N TRP A 90 -28.20 11.87 -29.72
CA TRP A 90 -27.87 11.52 -28.33
C TRP A 90 -28.83 10.53 -27.67
N TYR A 91 -29.82 10.02 -28.41
CA TYR A 91 -30.77 8.96 -28.01
C TYR A 91 -31.24 9.06 -26.55
N MET A 92 -32.18 9.98 -26.30
CA MET A 92 -32.71 10.27 -24.97
C MET A 92 -33.60 9.17 -24.35
N GLN A 93 -33.80 8.03 -24.99
CA GLN A 93 -34.63 6.97 -24.41
C GLN A 93 -34.05 6.50 -23.08
N PRO A 94 -34.85 6.33 -22.01
CA PRO A 94 -36.32 6.29 -22.01
C PRO A 94 -37.02 7.64 -21.76
N TYR A 95 -36.29 8.75 -21.61
CA TYR A 95 -36.86 10.06 -21.27
C TYR A 95 -37.42 10.80 -22.49
N GLY A 96 -36.85 10.58 -23.67
CA GLY A 96 -37.24 11.26 -24.91
C GLY A 96 -38.57 10.79 -25.51
N VAL A 97 -39.18 11.67 -26.32
CA VAL A 97 -40.35 11.35 -27.14
C VAL A 97 -39.91 10.54 -28.37
N ALA A 98 -40.70 9.55 -28.78
CA ALA A 98 -40.40 8.71 -29.95
C ALA A 98 -40.51 9.47 -31.28
N ASP A 99 -41.39 10.47 -31.34
CA ASP A 99 -41.70 11.24 -32.53
C ASP A 99 -41.00 12.61 -32.54
N PRO A 100 -40.63 13.12 -33.74
CA PRO A 100 -40.05 14.45 -33.89
C PRO A 100 -41.05 15.53 -33.49
N LEU A 101 -40.57 16.54 -32.76
CA LEU A 101 -41.41 17.66 -32.33
C LEU A 101 -41.56 18.68 -33.46
N THR A 102 -42.73 19.28 -33.59
CA THR A 102 -43.04 20.25 -34.67
C THR A 102 -43.26 21.67 -34.15
N ASN A 103 -43.50 21.84 -32.85
CA ASN A 103 -43.80 23.14 -32.24
C ASN A 103 -42.78 23.51 -31.16
N ILE A 104 -42.36 24.78 -31.12
CA ILE A 104 -41.43 25.32 -30.14
C ILE A 104 -41.92 25.17 -28.68
N GLN A 105 -43.23 25.31 -28.43
CA GLN A 105 -43.81 25.11 -27.10
C GLN A 105 -43.63 23.66 -26.63
N GLN A 106 -43.80 22.70 -27.56
CA GLN A 106 -43.58 21.27 -27.27
C GLN A 106 -42.10 20.99 -27.00
N VAL A 107 -41.19 21.62 -27.72
CA VAL A 107 -39.74 21.52 -27.50
C VAL A 107 -39.37 21.95 -26.09
N TRP A 108 -39.84 23.12 -25.64
CA TRP A 108 -39.52 23.63 -24.30
C TRP A 108 -40.19 22.81 -23.18
N ALA A 109 -41.43 22.36 -23.38
CA ALA A 109 -42.11 21.48 -22.43
C ALA A 109 -41.37 20.13 -22.29
N SER A 110 -40.96 19.53 -23.42
CA SER A 110 -40.18 18.29 -23.44
C SER A 110 -38.80 18.50 -22.82
N PHE A 111 -38.12 19.60 -23.13
CA PHE A 111 -36.83 19.95 -22.55
C PHE A 111 -36.90 20.04 -21.02
N GLN A 112 -37.87 20.78 -20.47
CA GLN A 112 -38.01 20.96 -19.02
C GLN A 112 -38.32 19.63 -18.31
N MET A 113 -39.22 18.83 -18.88
CA MET A 113 -39.55 17.51 -18.35
C MET A 113 -38.35 16.56 -18.39
N ASN A 114 -37.62 16.53 -19.52
CA ASN A 114 -36.42 15.71 -19.69
C ASN A 114 -35.31 16.13 -18.74
N LEU A 115 -35.09 17.43 -18.57
CA LEU A 115 -34.11 17.96 -17.63
C LEU A 115 -34.43 17.53 -16.20
N SER A 116 -35.69 17.68 -15.77
CA SER A 116 -36.13 17.24 -14.44
C SER A 116 -35.95 15.74 -14.24
N ASN A 117 -36.36 14.93 -15.23
CA ASN A 117 -36.23 13.47 -15.17
C ASN A 117 -34.76 13.02 -15.14
N VAL A 118 -33.91 13.63 -15.96
CA VAL A 118 -32.47 13.34 -16.00
C VAL A 118 -31.79 13.73 -14.69
N ILE A 119 -32.15 14.88 -14.09
CA ILE A 119 -31.61 15.30 -12.78
C ILE A 119 -32.04 14.31 -11.68
N LEU A 120 -33.32 13.93 -11.63
CA LEU A 120 -33.82 12.96 -10.65
C LEU A 120 -33.16 11.58 -10.84
N ALA A 121 -32.99 11.15 -12.09
CA ALA A 121 -32.31 9.91 -12.44
C ALA A 121 -30.82 9.96 -12.05
N LEU A 122 -30.13 11.07 -12.30
CA LEU A 122 -28.76 11.28 -11.84
C LEU A 122 -28.67 11.20 -10.33
N TRP A 123 -29.57 11.84 -9.60
CA TRP A 123 -29.59 11.77 -8.14
C TRP A 123 -29.66 10.32 -7.66
N ASN A 124 -30.60 9.52 -8.18
CA ASN A 124 -30.73 8.12 -7.81
C ASN A 124 -29.52 7.27 -8.25
N ASN A 125 -29.06 7.45 -9.50
CA ASN A 125 -27.94 6.69 -10.05
C ASN A 125 -26.59 7.07 -9.44
N THR A 126 -26.45 8.27 -8.87
CA THR A 126 -25.21 8.72 -8.22
C THR A 126 -24.88 7.83 -7.04
N PHE A 127 -25.84 7.50 -6.19
CA PHE A 127 -25.61 6.63 -5.03
C PHE A 127 -25.23 5.21 -5.45
N LEU A 128 -25.93 4.65 -6.45
CA LEU A 128 -25.60 3.35 -7.01
C LEU A 128 -24.18 3.33 -7.59
N PHE A 129 -23.83 4.36 -8.36
CA PHE A 129 -22.48 4.53 -8.90
C PHE A 129 -21.43 4.65 -7.79
N LEU A 130 -21.72 5.41 -6.73
CA LEU A 130 -20.82 5.56 -5.58
C LEU A 130 -20.58 4.22 -4.86
N TYR A 131 -21.58 3.35 -4.74
CA TYR A 131 -21.38 2.00 -4.18
C TYR A 131 -20.35 1.20 -5.00
N PHE A 132 -20.49 1.19 -6.33
CA PHE A 132 -19.53 0.52 -7.22
C PHE A 132 -18.15 1.17 -7.19
N LEU A 133 -18.08 2.51 -7.13
CA LEU A 133 -16.82 3.24 -7.02
C LEU A 133 -16.09 2.88 -5.73
N CYS A 134 -16.80 2.89 -4.59
CA CYS A 134 -16.28 2.49 -3.29
C CYS A 134 -15.86 1.02 -3.27
N ALA A 135 -16.62 0.12 -3.89
CA ALA A 135 -16.23 -1.29 -4.01
C ALA A 135 -14.94 -1.44 -4.85
N GLY A 136 -14.86 -0.77 -6.00
CA GLY A 136 -13.71 -0.80 -6.89
C GLY A 136 -12.45 -0.23 -6.24
N ILE A 137 -12.55 0.93 -5.59
CA ILE A 137 -11.46 1.54 -4.82
C ILE A 137 -11.05 0.62 -3.66
N GLY A 138 -12.01 0.02 -2.95
CA GLY A 138 -11.76 -0.90 -1.85
C GLY A 138 -10.95 -2.12 -2.27
N ILE A 139 -11.34 -2.75 -3.38
CA ILE A 139 -10.62 -3.90 -3.96
C ILE A 139 -9.23 -3.48 -4.45
N ALA A 140 -9.11 -2.34 -5.15
CA ALA A 140 -7.83 -1.87 -5.67
C ALA A 140 -6.83 -1.57 -4.53
N LEU A 141 -7.28 -0.86 -3.49
CA LEU A 141 -6.46 -0.59 -2.30
C LEU A 141 -6.13 -1.86 -1.53
N PHE A 142 -7.05 -2.82 -1.45
CA PHE A 142 -6.79 -4.12 -0.84
C PHE A 142 -5.69 -4.89 -1.59
N LEU A 143 -5.78 -5.00 -2.91
CA LEU A 143 -4.74 -5.63 -3.73
C LEU A 143 -3.39 -4.92 -3.59
N GLN A 144 -3.41 -3.59 -3.56
CA GLN A 144 -2.20 -2.80 -3.31
C GLN A 144 -1.63 -3.05 -1.90
N SER A 145 -2.47 -3.27 -0.90
CA SER A 145 -2.07 -3.59 0.47
C SER A 145 -1.35 -4.94 0.57
N LEU A 146 -1.74 -5.94 -0.21
CA LEU A 146 -1.09 -7.25 -0.23
C LEU A 146 0.34 -7.17 -0.79
N VAL A 147 0.56 -6.27 -1.75
CA VAL A 147 1.86 -6.07 -2.41
C VAL A 147 2.77 -5.15 -1.60
N ARG A 148 2.27 -3.96 -1.22
CA ARG A 148 3.08 -2.93 -0.56
C ARG A 148 3.16 -3.06 0.96
N MET A 149 2.17 -3.70 1.59
CA MET A 149 2.11 -3.93 3.04
C MET A 149 2.20 -2.62 3.85
N ASP A 150 1.49 -1.58 3.41
CA ASP A 150 1.38 -0.31 4.13
C ASP A 150 0.00 -0.15 4.79
N HIS A 151 -0.02 0.45 5.98
CA HIS A 151 -1.24 0.73 6.76
C HIS A 151 -2.24 1.64 6.02
N LYS A 152 -1.75 2.52 5.15
CA LYS A 152 -2.58 3.45 4.37
C LYS A 152 -3.53 2.73 3.41
N PHE A 153 -3.05 1.64 2.79
CA PHE A 153 -3.86 0.87 1.84
C PHE A 153 -4.87 -0.01 2.55
N VAL A 154 -4.50 -0.63 3.67
CA VAL A 154 -5.42 -1.41 4.52
C VAL A 154 -6.54 -0.52 5.07
N GLY A 155 -6.17 0.62 5.66
CA GLY A 155 -7.15 1.58 6.19
C GLY A 155 -8.04 2.16 5.08
N GLY A 156 -7.47 2.47 3.92
CA GLY A 156 -8.24 2.94 2.77
C GLY A 156 -9.21 1.89 2.22
N ALA A 157 -8.78 0.63 2.12
CA ALA A 157 -9.66 -0.47 1.71
C ALA A 157 -10.82 -0.67 2.69
N PHE A 158 -10.51 -0.65 4.00
CA PHE A 158 -11.52 -0.71 5.06
C PHE A 158 -12.54 0.42 4.94
N ILE A 159 -12.08 1.69 4.93
CA ILE A 159 -12.95 2.87 4.83
C ILE A 159 -13.79 2.81 3.56
N SER A 160 -13.22 2.38 2.43
CA SER A 160 -13.94 2.30 1.17
C SER A 160 -15.09 1.30 1.20
N ILE A 161 -14.90 0.12 1.83
CA ILE A 161 -15.99 -0.87 1.97
C ILE A 161 -17.03 -0.40 2.99
N GLN A 162 -16.61 0.19 4.12
CA GLN A 162 -17.55 0.72 5.12
C GLN A 162 -18.33 1.93 4.60
N ALA A 163 -17.75 2.73 3.71
CA ALA A 163 -18.43 3.86 3.07
C ALA A 163 -19.68 3.39 2.30
N ILE A 164 -19.69 2.17 1.77
CA ILE A 164 -20.88 1.60 1.10
C ILE A 164 -22.03 1.50 2.11
N VAL A 165 -21.76 0.99 3.31
CA VAL A 165 -22.76 0.86 4.38
C VAL A 165 -23.23 2.23 4.87
N ILE A 166 -22.32 3.20 5.01
CA ILE A 166 -22.66 4.59 5.40
C ILE A 166 -23.57 5.23 4.35
N LEU A 167 -23.23 5.08 3.07
CA LEU A 167 -24.03 5.60 1.96
C LEU A 167 -25.39 4.89 1.84
N ALA A 168 -25.46 3.59 2.18
CA ALA A 168 -26.71 2.85 2.23
C ALA A 168 -27.61 3.33 3.37
N ALA A 169 -27.03 3.55 4.56
CA ALA A 169 -27.71 4.12 5.71
C ALA A 169 -28.28 5.51 5.39
N PHE A 170 -27.53 6.36 4.70
CA PHE A 170 -28.01 7.69 4.28
C PHE A 170 -29.21 7.62 3.31
N ARG A 171 -29.29 6.57 2.48
CA ARG A 171 -30.42 6.35 1.56
C ARG A 171 -31.61 5.65 2.24
N ALA A 172 -31.50 5.34 3.54
CA ALA A 172 -32.45 4.52 4.30
C ALA A 172 -32.68 3.12 3.69
N LEU A 173 -31.73 2.63 2.90
CA LEU A 173 -31.77 1.32 2.27
C LEU A 173 -31.01 0.34 3.16
N ILE A 174 -31.71 -0.25 4.14
CA ILE A 174 -31.22 -1.25 5.09
C ILE A 174 -29.95 -0.80 5.84
N VAL A 175 -30.19 -0.22 7.02
CA VAL A 175 -29.27 -0.34 8.15
C VAL A 175 -29.54 -1.72 8.77
N PRO A 176 -28.54 -2.50 9.22
CA PRO A 176 -28.84 -3.58 10.14
C PRO A 176 -29.55 -2.96 11.34
N ASP A 177 -30.86 -3.15 11.44
CA ASP A 177 -31.64 -2.57 12.52
C ASP A 177 -31.26 -3.30 13.81
N ILE A 178 -30.70 -2.55 14.75
CA ILE A 178 -30.32 -3.05 16.08
C ILE A 178 -31.35 -2.54 17.10
N ALA A 179 -32.51 -2.05 16.67
CA ALA A 179 -33.62 -1.66 17.53
C ALA A 179 -34.72 -2.75 17.50
N PRO A 180 -35.05 -3.37 18.64
CA PRO A 180 -34.46 -3.20 19.97
C PRO A 180 -33.09 -3.89 20.10
N PHE A 181 -32.20 -3.32 20.94
CA PHE A 181 -30.88 -3.91 21.19
C PHE A 181 -31.03 -5.25 21.91
N PRO A 182 -30.34 -6.33 21.47
CA PRO A 182 -30.47 -7.65 22.09
C PRO A 182 -30.08 -7.63 23.57
N ALA A 183 -30.95 -8.17 24.43
CA ALA A 183 -30.66 -8.28 25.86
C ALA A 183 -29.64 -9.40 26.14
N ASP A 184 -29.66 -10.46 25.32
CA ASP A 184 -28.80 -11.63 25.46
C ASP A 184 -27.50 -11.46 24.68
N PHE A 185 -26.38 -11.80 25.33
CA PHE A 185 -25.04 -11.68 24.74
C PHE A 185 -24.86 -12.55 23.48
N MET A 186 -25.42 -13.77 23.48
CA MET A 186 -25.32 -14.67 22.32
C MET A 186 -26.15 -14.17 21.13
N GLU A 187 -27.31 -13.56 21.39
CA GLU A 187 -28.14 -12.95 20.36
C GLU A 187 -27.45 -11.70 19.77
N PHE A 188 -26.85 -10.87 20.62
CA PHE A 188 -26.01 -9.76 20.20
C PHE A 188 -24.89 -10.20 19.24
N LEU A 189 -24.16 -11.27 19.58
CA LEU A 189 -23.07 -11.79 18.73
C LEU A 189 -23.53 -12.26 17.35
N LEU A 190 -24.76 -12.76 17.24
CA LEU A 190 -25.32 -13.30 16.00
C LEU A 190 -26.04 -12.25 15.16
N THR A 191 -26.16 -11.02 15.66
CA THR A 191 -26.81 -9.93 14.93
C THR A 191 -25.97 -9.54 13.71
N GLN A 192 -26.61 -9.33 12.55
CA GLN A 192 -25.91 -9.05 11.28
C GLN A 192 -24.95 -7.86 11.36
N GLY A 193 -25.37 -6.77 12.02
CA GLY A 193 -24.51 -5.59 12.25
C GLY A 193 -23.28 -5.91 13.09
N GLN A 194 -23.44 -6.76 14.12
CA GLN A 194 -22.34 -7.19 14.97
C GLN A 194 -21.39 -8.13 14.23
N ILE A 195 -21.90 -9.09 13.46
CA ILE A 195 -21.06 -9.97 12.63
C ILE A 195 -20.24 -9.13 11.64
N LEU A 196 -20.85 -8.14 10.99
CA LEU A 196 -20.13 -7.21 10.10
C LEU A 196 -19.03 -6.46 10.86
N ALA A 197 -19.32 -5.92 12.06
CA ALA A 197 -18.35 -5.21 12.88
C ALA A 197 -17.18 -6.12 13.33
N LEU A 198 -17.48 -7.36 13.71
CA LEU A 198 -16.49 -8.34 14.14
C LEU A 198 -15.58 -8.79 13.00
N VAL A 199 -16.13 -9.04 11.82
CA VAL A 199 -15.36 -9.41 10.63
C VAL A 199 -14.52 -8.24 10.14
N SER A 200 -15.08 -7.03 10.20
CA SER A 200 -14.38 -5.77 9.93
C SER A 200 -13.17 -5.57 10.85
N PHE A 201 -13.37 -5.80 12.15
CA PHE A 201 -12.29 -5.74 13.14
C PHE A 201 -11.26 -6.84 12.91
N ALA A 202 -11.69 -8.08 12.64
CA ALA A 202 -10.79 -9.19 12.31
C ALA A 202 -9.92 -8.89 11.07
N TYR A 203 -10.51 -8.29 10.03
CA TYR A 203 -9.78 -7.87 8.84
C TYR A 203 -8.67 -6.86 9.18
N LEU A 204 -9.00 -5.80 9.94
CA LEU A 204 -8.02 -4.80 10.36
C LEU A 204 -6.92 -5.42 11.22
N GLU A 205 -7.30 -6.23 12.20
CA GLU A 205 -6.37 -6.87 13.13
C GLU A 205 -5.37 -7.78 12.40
N VAL A 206 -5.86 -8.69 11.56
CA VAL A 206 -5.02 -9.59 10.76
C VAL A 206 -4.14 -8.81 9.78
N SER A 207 -4.67 -7.76 9.15
CA SER A 207 -3.93 -6.93 8.21
C SER A 207 -2.83 -6.11 8.88
N TYR A 208 -3.07 -5.58 10.08
CA TYR A 208 -2.05 -4.88 10.86
C TYR A 208 -0.98 -5.83 11.39
N GLN A 209 -1.36 -7.03 11.81
CA GLN A 209 -0.39 -8.07 12.17
C GLN A 209 0.48 -8.49 10.99
N MET A 210 -0.10 -8.59 9.79
CA MET A 210 0.65 -8.84 8.56
C MET A 210 1.70 -7.75 8.31
N ILE A 211 1.31 -6.48 8.42
CA ILE A 211 2.21 -5.32 8.25
C ILE A 211 3.31 -5.35 9.31
N TYR A 212 2.94 -5.57 10.58
CA TYR A 212 3.89 -5.64 11.69
C TYR A 212 4.91 -6.77 11.47
N SER A 213 4.45 -7.99 11.16
CA SER A 213 5.30 -9.14 10.88
C SER A 213 6.25 -8.89 9.69
N ALA A 214 5.79 -8.20 8.65
CA ALA A 214 6.64 -7.82 7.53
C ALA A 214 7.69 -6.75 7.92
N SER A 215 7.28 -5.73 8.68
CA SER A 215 8.16 -4.63 9.08
C SER A 215 9.26 -5.05 10.05
N VAL A 216 8.95 -5.94 10.99
CA VAL A 216 9.91 -6.46 11.98
C VAL A 216 10.66 -7.68 11.44
N GLY A 217 10.01 -8.54 10.67
CA GLY A 217 10.60 -9.77 10.15
C GLY A 217 11.60 -9.53 9.02
N LYS A 218 11.34 -8.58 8.11
CA LYS A 218 12.19 -8.36 6.93
C LYS A 218 13.62 -7.94 7.27
N PRO A 219 13.89 -6.98 8.18
CA PRO A 219 15.25 -6.62 8.55
C PRO A 219 16.04 -7.78 9.18
N VAL A 220 15.36 -8.66 9.92
CA VAL A 220 15.99 -9.84 10.54
C VAL A 220 16.32 -10.89 9.48
N GLU A 221 15.40 -11.16 8.54
CA GLU A 221 15.65 -12.06 7.41
C GLU A 221 16.79 -11.54 6.50
N ASP A 222 16.81 -10.24 6.19
CA ASP A 222 17.86 -9.63 5.37
C ASP A 222 19.24 -9.76 6.05
N ARG A 223 19.31 -9.56 7.38
CA ARG A 223 20.53 -9.76 8.16
C ARG A 223 20.98 -11.22 8.14
N GLU A 224 20.08 -12.16 8.36
CA GLU A 224 20.38 -13.60 8.28
C GLU A 224 20.89 -13.99 6.89
N GLU A 225 20.23 -13.53 5.82
CA GLU A 225 20.65 -13.80 4.44
C GLU A 225 22.01 -13.18 4.10
N THR A 226 22.30 -11.97 4.58
CA THR A 226 23.62 -11.34 4.39
C THR A 226 24.73 -12.06 5.15
N LEU A 227 24.50 -12.45 6.40
CA LEU A 227 25.47 -13.23 7.20
C LEU A 227 25.73 -14.60 6.58
N LYS A 228 24.69 -15.29 6.10
CA LYS A 228 24.84 -16.56 5.36
C LYS A 228 25.67 -16.40 4.09
N LYS A 229 25.45 -15.33 3.31
CA LYS A 229 26.25 -15.03 2.12
C LYS A 229 27.70 -14.73 2.46
N GLN A 230 27.95 -14.00 3.56
CA GLN A 230 29.30 -13.71 4.04
C GLN A 230 30.04 -14.97 4.50
N LEU A 231 29.39 -15.85 5.26
CA LEU A 231 29.95 -17.14 5.68
C LEU A 231 30.25 -18.05 4.48
N LEU A 232 29.37 -18.09 3.48
CA LEU A 232 29.61 -18.83 2.23
C LEU A 232 30.77 -18.23 1.43
N ALA A 233 30.86 -16.91 1.34
CA ALA A 233 31.96 -16.22 0.67
C ALA A 233 33.30 -16.49 1.36
N LEU A 234 33.35 -16.50 2.70
CA LEU A 234 34.52 -16.87 3.48
C LEU A 234 34.98 -18.30 3.14
N ARG A 235 34.07 -19.28 3.17
CA ARG A 235 34.38 -20.69 2.81
C ARG A 235 34.83 -20.86 1.36
N GLN A 236 34.29 -20.07 0.44
CA GLN A 236 34.71 -20.11 -0.96
C GLN A 236 36.07 -19.45 -1.17
N ALA A 237 36.36 -18.36 -0.46
CA ALA A 237 37.63 -17.66 -0.52
C ALA A 237 38.77 -18.58 -0.04
N THR A 238 38.57 -19.29 1.07
CA THR A 238 39.57 -20.20 1.61
C THR A 238 39.73 -21.48 0.81
N ARG A 239 38.66 -22.08 0.25
CA ARG A 239 38.79 -23.21 -0.70
C ARG A 239 39.61 -22.86 -1.93
N LYS A 240 39.44 -21.63 -2.47
CA LYS A 240 40.25 -21.15 -3.59
C LYS A 240 41.70 -20.92 -3.17
N GLN A 241 41.95 -20.47 -1.95
CA GLN A 241 43.30 -20.31 -1.41
C GLN A 241 44.00 -21.65 -1.20
N ASP A 242 43.34 -22.63 -0.59
CA ASP A 242 43.91 -23.98 -0.41
C ASP A 242 44.30 -24.62 -1.75
N ALA A 243 43.49 -24.40 -2.79
CA ALA A 243 43.80 -24.89 -4.14
C ALA A 243 44.99 -24.14 -4.78
N ILE A 244 45.12 -22.82 -4.52
CA ILE A 244 46.27 -22.02 -4.97
C ILE A 244 47.55 -22.40 -4.22
N GLU A 245 47.48 -22.64 -2.90
CA GLU A 245 48.63 -23.05 -2.07
C GLU A 245 49.11 -24.46 -2.42
N ARG A 246 48.21 -25.37 -2.82
CA ARG A 246 48.56 -26.71 -3.31
C ARG A 246 49.09 -26.73 -4.76
N GLY A 247 49.14 -25.58 -5.43
CA GLY A 247 49.60 -25.49 -6.82
C GLY A 247 48.64 -26.11 -7.83
N GLU A 248 47.41 -26.44 -7.44
CA GLU A 248 46.37 -26.91 -8.35
C GLU A 248 45.82 -25.72 -9.16
N LYS A 249 45.90 -25.81 -10.49
CA LYS A 249 45.19 -24.87 -11.36
C LYS A 249 43.70 -25.07 -11.15
N VAL A 250 43.09 -24.19 -10.35
CA VAL A 250 41.63 -24.10 -10.22
C VAL A 250 41.07 -23.78 -11.60
N SER A 251 40.55 -24.78 -12.29
CA SER A 251 39.77 -24.57 -13.50
C SER A 251 38.52 -23.79 -13.07
N THR A 252 38.40 -22.57 -13.58
CA THR A 252 37.19 -21.76 -13.46
C THR A 252 36.09 -22.39 -14.31
N THR A 253 35.52 -23.49 -13.85
CA THR A 253 34.35 -24.09 -14.49
C THR A 253 33.11 -23.26 -14.13
N GLY A 254 32.82 -22.27 -14.98
CA GLY A 254 31.49 -22.14 -15.57
C GLY A 254 30.33 -21.55 -14.76
N MET A 255 30.50 -20.91 -13.59
CA MET A 255 29.32 -20.42 -12.85
C MET A 255 29.47 -19.11 -12.07
N SER A 256 30.12 -18.09 -12.65
CA SER A 256 30.09 -16.72 -12.10
C SER A 256 29.70 -15.66 -13.15
N ARG A 257 28.43 -15.64 -13.55
CA ARG A 257 27.90 -14.55 -14.40
C ARG A 257 26.94 -13.59 -13.70
N SER A 258 26.59 -13.75 -12.42
CA SER A 258 25.56 -12.86 -11.82
C SER A 258 25.92 -12.09 -10.55
N THR A 259 27.07 -12.30 -9.90
CA THR A 259 27.25 -11.71 -8.54
C THR A 259 28.61 -11.15 -8.17
N GLY A 260 29.47 -10.76 -9.12
CA GLY A 260 30.79 -10.26 -8.73
C GLY A 260 31.54 -9.44 -9.77
N ALA A 261 31.03 -8.28 -10.15
CA ALA A 261 31.85 -7.33 -10.91
C ALA A 261 32.81 -6.52 -10.00
N THR A 262 32.49 -6.37 -8.71
CA THR A 262 33.28 -5.57 -7.76
C THR A 262 34.31 -6.39 -6.98
N ALA A 263 34.00 -7.63 -6.59
CA ALA A 263 34.97 -8.49 -5.91
C ALA A 263 36.04 -9.06 -6.86
N PHE A 264 35.68 -9.34 -8.12
CA PHE A 264 36.62 -9.81 -9.14
C PHE A 264 37.52 -8.72 -9.71
N SER A 265 37.09 -7.44 -9.70
CA SER A 265 37.99 -6.33 -10.08
C SER A 265 39.08 -6.10 -9.03
N PHE A 266 38.74 -6.25 -7.74
CA PHE A 266 39.71 -6.17 -6.64
C PHE A 266 40.73 -7.33 -6.68
N LEU A 267 40.28 -8.55 -6.97
CA LEU A 267 41.17 -9.71 -7.08
C LEU A 267 42.02 -9.70 -8.35
N ARG A 268 41.50 -9.18 -9.47
CA ARG A 268 42.29 -9.00 -10.70
C ARG A 268 43.32 -7.88 -10.54
N GLU A 269 42.96 -6.77 -9.89
CA GLU A 269 43.91 -5.68 -9.56
C GLU A 269 44.99 -6.16 -8.57
N ALA A 270 44.65 -7.05 -7.63
CA ALA A 270 45.61 -7.69 -6.73
C ALA A 270 46.53 -8.69 -7.45
N MET A 271 46.04 -9.41 -8.46
CA MET A 271 46.87 -10.30 -9.29
C MET A 271 47.77 -9.53 -10.27
N GLU A 272 47.27 -8.48 -10.91
CA GLU A 272 48.09 -7.60 -11.78
C GLU A 272 49.15 -6.84 -10.96
N ARG A 273 48.89 -6.55 -9.67
CA ARG A 273 49.90 -6.01 -8.74
C ARG A 273 50.82 -7.05 -8.10
N LYS A 274 50.55 -8.35 -8.22
CA LYS A 274 51.45 -9.41 -7.73
C LYS A 274 52.80 -9.46 -8.49
N VAL A 275 52.88 -8.75 -9.62
CA VAL A 275 54.10 -8.56 -10.43
C VAL A 275 54.90 -7.31 -10.01
N LEU A 276 54.35 -6.42 -9.16
CA LEU A 276 55.03 -5.20 -8.73
C LEU A 276 55.05 -5.11 -7.19
N GLY A 277 56.18 -5.51 -6.60
CA GLY A 277 56.42 -5.47 -5.16
C GLY A 277 56.15 -4.08 -4.57
N SER A 278 55.13 -3.97 -3.71
CA SER A 278 54.89 -2.83 -2.82
C SER A 278 53.89 -3.22 -1.71
N GLN A 279 53.95 -2.51 -0.58
CA GLN A 279 53.23 -2.70 0.70
C GLN A 279 51.79 -3.27 0.62
N SER A 280 51.03 -2.99 -0.45
CA SER A 280 49.68 -3.53 -0.66
C SER A 280 49.62 -5.06 -0.85
N ALA A 281 50.73 -5.71 -1.25
CA ALA A 281 50.80 -7.17 -1.36
C ALA A 281 50.91 -7.84 0.03
N LEU A 282 51.63 -7.20 0.96
CA LEU A 282 51.73 -7.61 2.36
C LEU A 282 50.38 -7.41 3.07
N GLU A 283 49.71 -6.27 2.87
CA GLU A 283 48.35 -6.06 3.40
C GLU A 283 47.34 -7.07 2.85
N SER A 284 47.48 -7.48 1.58
CA SER A 284 46.63 -8.53 1.01
C SER A 284 46.95 -9.92 1.56
N LEU A 285 48.22 -10.22 1.88
CA LEU A 285 48.63 -11.45 2.54
C LEU A 285 48.15 -11.49 4.00
N ASP A 286 48.20 -10.36 4.70
CA ASP A 286 47.75 -10.24 6.08
C ASP A 286 46.23 -10.41 6.17
N ALA A 287 45.48 -9.72 5.30
CA ALA A 287 44.04 -9.91 5.14
C ALA A 287 43.66 -11.35 4.72
N VAL A 288 44.51 -12.02 3.95
CA VAL A 288 44.34 -13.43 3.58
C VAL A 288 44.59 -14.36 4.78
N SER A 289 45.61 -14.07 5.59
CA SER A 289 45.90 -14.82 6.81
C SER A 289 44.79 -14.66 7.86
N ASP A 290 44.21 -13.46 7.96
CA ASP A 290 43.09 -13.15 8.84
C ASP A 290 41.82 -13.89 8.40
N VAL A 291 41.55 -13.98 7.09
CA VAL A 291 40.42 -14.77 6.55
C VAL A 291 40.57 -16.26 6.87
N ARG A 292 41.78 -16.81 6.78
CA ARG A 292 42.07 -18.20 7.14
C ARG A 292 41.90 -18.44 8.63
N ARG A 293 42.42 -17.56 9.48
CA ARG A 293 42.23 -17.61 10.95
C ARG A 293 40.76 -17.53 11.33
N LEU A 294 40.01 -16.61 10.70
CA LEU A 294 38.56 -16.49 10.88
C LEU A 294 37.83 -17.77 10.48
N GLN A 295 38.21 -18.40 9.37
CA GLN A 295 37.57 -19.65 8.96
C GLN A 295 37.88 -20.79 9.92
N ILE A 296 39.14 -20.96 10.34
CA ILE A 296 39.53 -21.99 11.32
C ILE A 296 38.76 -21.77 12.62
N TYR A 297 38.69 -20.53 13.11
CA TYR A 297 37.92 -20.18 14.29
C TYR A 297 36.43 -20.49 14.12
N VAL A 298 35.83 -20.14 12.97
CA VAL A 298 34.41 -20.42 12.69
C VAL A 298 34.15 -21.93 12.59
N ASP A 299 35.01 -22.69 11.92
CA ASP A 299 34.82 -24.13 11.76
C ASP A 299 35.06 -24.87 13.09
N ASP A 300 36.03 -24.43 13.91
CA ASP A 300 36.26 -24.94 15.27
C ASP A 300 35.10 -24.60 16.22
N LEU A 301 34.54 -23.39 16.12
CA LEU A 301 33.35 -22.98 16.85
C LEU A 301 32.11 -23.81 16.46
N LEU A 302 31.97 -24.15 15.17
CA LEU A 302 30.87 -24.99 14.67
C LEU A 302 31.01 -26.47 15.05
N LEU A 303 32.24 -26.95 15.25
CA LEU A 303 32.54 -28.31 15.71
C LEU A 303 32.36 -28.45 17.23
N SER A 304 32.75 -27.42 17.99
CA SER A 304 32.66 -27.39 19.45
C SER A 304 31.25 -27.09 19.96
N ASP A 305 30.49 -26.23 19.28
CA ASP A 305 29.11 -25.92 19.64
C ASP A 305 28.15 -25.99 18.44
N SER A 306 27.27 -26.99 18.49
CA SER A 306 26.18 -27.15 17.53
C SER A 306 25.22 -25.94 17.45
N ARG A 307 25.13 -25.12 18.50
CA ARG A 307 24.29 -23.91 18.57
C ARG A 307 24.96 -22.66 17.98
N ALA A 308 26.29 -22.64 17.91
CA ALA A 308 27.05 -21.52 17.33
C ALA A 308 26.63 -21.22 15.88
N ARG A 309 26.17 -22.24 15.13
CA ARG A 309 25.63 -22.04 13.78
C ARG A 309 24.41 -21.13 13.76
N ASP A 310 23.51 -21.32 14.72
CA ASP A 310 22.27 -20.56 14.80
C ASP A 310 22.51 -19.16 15.40
N GLU A 311 23.50 -19.02 16.29
CA GLU A 311 23.93 -17.72 16.82
C GLU A 311 24.69 -16.87 15.79
N LEU A 312 25.67 -17.45 15.08
CA LEU A 312 26.45 -16.76 14.03
C LEU A 312 25.61 -16.37 12.82
N THR A 313 24.55 -17.12 12.51
CA THR A 313 23.62 -16.76 11.43
C THR A 313 22.53 -15.78 11.90
N ALA A 314 22.57 -15.33 13.16
CA ALA A 314 21.53 -14.55 13.80
C ALA A 314 20.13 -15.20 13.76
N LYS A 315 20.07 -16.51 13.48
CA LYS A 315 18.84 -17.30 13.49
C LYS A 315 18.29 -17.46 14.90
N ALA A 316 19.17 -17.48 15.91
CA ALA A 316 18.79 -17.43 17.33
C ALA A 316 18.20 -16.07 17.76
N ALA A 317 18.55 -14.98 17.07
CA ALA A 317 17.98 -13.65 17.32
C ALA A 317 16.62 -13.45 16.62
N ALA A 318 16.27 -14.31 15.66
CA ALA A 318 14.94 -14.33 15.06
C ALA A 318 13.99 -15.08 16.01
N PRO A 319 12.86 -14.45 16.44
CA PRO A 319 11.88 -15.14 17.27
C PRO A 319 11.34 -16.37 16.51
N SER A 320 11.15 -17.48 17.21
CA SER A 320 10.68 -18.71 16.59
C SER A 320 9.30 -18.49 15.95
N SER A 321 9.09 -19.02 14.75
CA SER A 321 7.84 -18.78 14.00
C SER A 321 6.60 -19.25 14.76
N SER A 322 6.72 -20.34 15.54
CA SER A 322 5.64 -20.85 16.39
C SER A 322 5.33 -19.91 17.55
N TYR A 323 6.35 -19.32 18.20
CA TYR A 323 6.15 -18.34 19.25
C TYR A 323 5.53 -17.04 18.71
N VAL A 324 5.98 -16.57 17.53
CA VAL A 324 5.39 -15.41 16.86
C VAL A 324 3.92 -15.67 16.51
N ILE A 325 3.60 -16.83 15.92
CA ILE A 325 2.22 -17.20 15.60
C ILE A 325 1.38 -17.30 16.88
N GLY A 326 1.88 -18.00 17.91
CA GLY A 326 1.17 -18.20 19.18
C GLY A 326 0.88 -16.88 19.88
N SER A 327 1.90 -16.05 20.10
CA SER A 327 1.74 -14.72 20.71
C SER A 327 0.80 -13.82 19.91
N THR A 328 0.84 -13.89 18.58
CA THR A 328 -0.06 -13.13 17.70
C THR A 328 -1.50 -13.61 17.85
N ILE A 329 -1.75 -14.91 17.82
CA ILE A 329 -3.10 -15.49 17.98
C ILE A 329 -3.65 -15.18 19.38
N THR A 330 -2.89 -15.45 20.44
CA THR A 330 -3.34 -15.19 21.81
C THR A 330 -3.59 -13.70 22.05
N GLY A 331 -2.69 -12.83 21.58
CA GLY A 331 -2.86 -11.38 21.68
C GLY A 331 -4.03 -10.85 20.83
N SER A 332 -4.30 -11.47 19.68
CA SER A 332 -5.47 -11.17 18.85
C SER A 332 -6.76 -11.58 19.55
N ALA A 333 -6.82 -12.80 20.10
CA ALA A 333 -7.98 -13.34 20.79
C ALA A 333 -8.35 -12.51 22.03
N ILE A 334 -7.36 -12.11 22.83
CA ILE A 334 -7.60 -11.22 23.98
C ILE A 334 -8.17 -9.88 23.51
N ARG A 335 -7.58 -9.25 22.48
CA ARG A 335 -8.10 -7.98 21.95
C ARG A 335 -9.51 -8.12 21.38
N PHE A 336 -9.77 -9.21 20.67
CA PHE A 336 -11.08 -9.52 20.11
C PHE A 336 -12.15 -9.68 21.20
N LEU A 337 -11.86 -10.48 22.23
CA LEU A 337 -12.75 -10.68 23.38
C LEU A 337 -12.98 -9.38 24.14
N THR A 338 -11.94 -8.57 24.35
CA THR A 338 -12.07 -7.27 25.00
C THR A 338 -12.95 -6.32 24.20
N VAL A 339 -12.78 -6.23 22.88
CA VAL A 339 -13.61 -5.37 22.03
C VAL A 339 -15.07 -5.85 22.06
N VAL A 340 -15.32 -7.16 21.96
CA VAL A 340 -16.66 -7.74 22.07
C VAL A 340 -17.31 -7.41 23.42
N ALA A 341 -16.60 -7.64 24.52
CA ALA A 341 -17.12 -7.44 25.86
C ALA A 341 -17.41 -5.95 26.12
N VAL A 342 -16.47 -5.07 25.77
CA VAL A 342 -16.64 -3.62 25.90
C VAL A 342 -17.79 -3.12 25.02
N SER A 343 -17.90 -3.60 23.77
CA SER A 343 -19.00 -3.24 22.88
C SER A 343 -20.35 -3.63 23.47
N PHE A 344 -20.48 -4.84 24.02
CA PHE A 344 -21.73 -5.29 24.64
C PHE A 344 -22.09 -4.45 25.88
N ILE A 345 -21.11 -4.19 26.76
CA ILE A 345 -21.30 -3.38 27.97
C ILE A 345 -21.78 -1.96 27.63
N LEU A 346 -21.20 -1.36 26.59
CA LEU A 346 -21.50 0.03 26.20
C LEU A 346 -22.79 0.17 25.39
N MET A 347 -23.17 -0.85 24.62
CA MET A 347 -24.37 -0.79 23.79
C MET A 347 -25.61 -1.31 24.51
N SER A 348 -25.45 -2.08 25.60
CA SER A 348 -26.58 -2.60 26.38
C SER A 348 -27.16 -1.52 27.32
N PRO A 349 -28.41 -1.07 27.11
CA PRO A 349 -29.05 -0.10 27.99
C PRO A 349 -29.17 -0.63 29.42
N ASN A 350 -29.38 -1.94 29.58
CA ASN A 350 -29.51 -2.60 30.89
C ASN A 350 -28.22 -2.50 31.70
N VAL A 351 -27.07 -2.68 31.03
CA VAL A 351 -25.75 -2.59 31.69
C VAL A 351 -25.46 -1.15 32.10
N ILE A 352 -25.78 -0.17 31.25
CA ILE A 352 -25.65 1.26 31.58
C ILE A 352 -26.49 1.61 32.82
N ARG A 353 -27.76 1.15 32.85
CA ARG A 353 -28.66 1.35 34.00
C ARG A 353 -28.07 0.79 35.28
N MET A 354 -27.53 -0.43 35.22
CA MET A 354 -26.92 -1.11 36.37
C MET A 354 -25.65 -0.40 36.87
N ILE A 355 -24.77 0.05 35.96
CA ILE A 355 -23.49 0.68 36.32
C ILE A 355 -23.69 2.09 36.89
N LEU A 356 -24.58 2.89 36.30
CA LEU A 356 -24.76 4.30 36.67
C LEU A 356 -25.82 4.50 37.75
N ASN A 357 -26.61 3.47 38.10
CA ASN A 357 -27.68 3.50 39.09
C ASN A 357 -28.59 4.73 38.89
N LEU A 358 -29.11 4.86 37.67
CA LEU A 358 -29.84 6.04 37.22
C LEU A 358 -31.18 6.20 37.97
N PRO A 359 -31.63 7.43 38.26
CA PRO A 359 -32.96 7.67 38.82
C PRO A 359 -34.07 7.16 37.90
N ILE A 360 -35.17 6.69 38.50
CA ILE A 360 -36.33 6.08 37.81
C ILE A 360 -36.88 6.95 36.66
N GLY A 361 -36.80 8.28 36.78
CA GLY A 361 -37.26 9.21 35.73
C GLY A 361 -36.37 9.23 34.48
N ILE A 362 -35.06 9.04 34.64
CA ILE A 362 -34.11 8.93 33.52
C ILE A 362 -34.11 7.50 32.99
N GLU A 363 -34.20 6.52 33.88
CA GLU A 363 -34.19 5.10 33.55
C GLU A 363 -35.32 4.72 32.57
N ASN A 364 -36.51 5.26 32.77
CA ASN A 364 -37.68 5.02 31.92
C ASN A 364 -37.83 6.06 30.79
N SER A 365 -36.82 6.92 30.58
CA SER A 365 -36.86 7.89 29.49
C SER A 365 -36.74 7.18 28.14
N VAL A 366 -37.48 7.68 27.15
CA VAL A 366 -37.36 7.26 25.75
C VAL A 366 -35.93 7.52 25.23
N GLU A 367 -35.23 8.49 25.81
CA GLU A 367 -33.84 8.84 25.47
C GLU A 367 -32.85 7.71 25.81
N MET A 368 -33.17 6.80 26.74
CA MET A 368 -32.32 5.64 27.04
C MET A 368 -32.35 4.56 25.96
N LEU A 369 -33.37 4.57 25.10
CA LEU A 369 -33.52 3.65 23.96
C LEU A 369 -32.98 4.25 22.66
N GLN A 370 -32.64 5.53 22.67
CA GLN A 370 -32.16 6.27 21.51
C GLN A 370 -30.66 5.99 21.27
N PRO A 371 -30.23 5.74 20.01
CA PRO A 371 -28.82 5.47 19.69
C PRO A 371 -27.86 6.60 20.09
N GLU A 372 -28.38 7.82 20.27
CA GLU A 372 -27.65 9.00 20.74
C GLU A 372 -26.98 8.76 22.09
N ILE A 373 -27.61 8.01 23.00
CA ILE A 373 -27.01 7.71 24.31
C ILE A 373 -25.76 6.85 24.16
N VAL A 374 -25.78 5.90 23.21
CA VAL A 374 -24.63 5.05 22.90
C VAL A 374 -23.49 5.90 22.35
N VAL A 375 -23.78 6.85 21.44
CA VAL A 375 -22.78 7.77 20.89
C VAL A 375 -22.16 8.65 21.98
N LEU A 376 -22.97 9.13 22.92
CA LEU A 376 -22.51 9.96 24.04
C LEU A 376 -21.48 9.22 24.92
N PHE A 377 -21.62 7.91 25.12
CA PHE A 377 -20.63 7.09 25.84
C PHE A 377 -19.43 6.70 24.97
N LEU A 378 -19.63 6.50 23.67
CA LEU A 378 -18.59 6.03 22.76
C LEU A 378 -17.57 7.12 22.43
N VAL A 379 -18.00 8.39 22.33
CA VAL A 379 -17.12 9.53 22.02
C VAL A 379 -15.98 9.71 23.04
N PRO A 380 -16.23 9.76 24.37
CA PRO A 380 -15.16 9.82 25.37
C PRO A 380 -14.19 8.66 25.27
N ILE A 381 -14.68 7.44 25.04
CA ILE A 381 -13.84 6.22 24.97
C ILE A 381 -12.97 6.25 23.72
N VAL A 382 -13.52 6.65 22.57
CA VAL A 382 -12.73 6.86 21.36
C VAL A 382 -11.69 7.98 21.58
N GLY A 383 -12.05 9.03 22.30
CA GLY A 383 -11.16 10.11 22.70
C GLY A 383 -10.03 9.69 23.65
N LEU A 384 -10.21 8.60 24.42
CA LEU A 384 -9.15 8.06 25.28
C LEU A 384 -7.97 7.52 24.47
N PHE A 385 -8.17 7.01 23.24
CA PHE A 385 -7.07 6.50 22.40
C PHE A 385 -6.06 7.59 21.98
N PRO A 386 -6.45 8.71 21.33
CA PRO A 386 -5.50 9.77 21.03
C PRO A 386 -4.94 10.42 22.30
N PHE A 387 -5.73 10.48 23.38
CA PHE A 387 -5.24 10.97 24.67
C PHE A 387 -4.14 10.07 25.25
N THR A 388 -4.35 8.75 25.32
CA THR A 388 -3.31 7.80 25.77
C THR A 388 -2.11 7.81 24.84
N ALA A 389 -2.31 7.87 23.52
CA ALA A 389 -1.21 8.02 22.56
C ALA A 389 -0.40 9.31 22.80
N ALA A 390 -1.07 10.42 23.11
CA ALA A 390 -0.42 11.68 23.47
C ALA A 390 0.36 11.56 24.79
N VAL A 391 -0.22 10.92 25.81
CA VAL A 391 0.46 10.66 27.09
C VAL A 391 1.68 9.77 26.89
N ILE A 392 1.56 8.66 26.15
CA ILE A 392 2.67 7.77 25.82
C ILE A 392 3.75 8.52 25.04
N SER A 393 3.38 9.33 24.05
CA SER A 393 4.35 10.15 23.29
C SER A 393 5.04 11.19 24.17
N TRP A 394 4.32 11.79 25.11
CA TRP A 394 4.88 12.75 26.03
C TRP A 394 5.87 12.09 27.01
N VAL A 395 5.55 10.89 27.51
CA VAL A 395 6.43 10.11 28.39
C VAL A 395 7.63 9.54 27.62
N SER A 396 7.44 9.01 26.40
CA SER A 396 8.50 8.39 25.60
C SER A 396 9.50 9.39 25.01
N ARG A 397 9.14 10.68 24.92
CA ARG A 397 10.07 11.75 24.56
C ARG A 397 11.24 11.93 25.53
N ARG A 398 11.26 11.25 26.69
CA ARG A 398 12.39 11.30 27.63
C ARG A 398 13.56 10.37 27.30
N GLU A 399 13.47 9.46 26.33
CA GLU A 399 14.56 8.52 25.98
C GLU A 399 15.26 8.79 24.64
N VAL A 400 14.85 9.82 23.89
CA VAL A 400 15.64 10.26 22.73
C VAL A 400 16.85 10.98 23.27
N VAL A 401 17.89 10.18 23.55
CA VAL A 401 19.31 10.49 23.59
C VAL A 401 19.50 12.00 23.57
N GLU A 402 19.73 12.59 24.75
CA GLU A 402 20.47 13.84 24.80
C GLU A 402 21.59 13.66 23.80
N LYS A 403 21.47 14.32 22.64
CA LYS A 403 22.59 14.40 21.71
C LYS A 403 23.64 15.00 22.61
N GLU A 404 24.61 14.19 23.02
CA GLU A 404 25.85 14.65 23.62
C GLU A 404 26.13 15.95 22.92
N LYS A 405 26.14 17.04 23.69
CA LYS A 405 26.43 18.36 23.17
C LYS A 405 27.88 18.24 22.70
N LEU A 406 28.07 17.71 21.49
CA LEU A 406 29.35 17.59 20.81
C LEU A 406 29.93 18.97 20.93
N SER A 407 31.10 19.05 21.57
CA SER A 407 31.86 20.29 21.72
C SER A 407 31.90 20.99 20.35
N GLU A 408 31.86 22.33 20.33
CA GLU A 408 31.93 23.09 19.07
C GLU A 408 33.10 22.61 18.18
N GLU A 409 34.18 22.13 18.78
CA GLU A 409 35.33 21.52 18.09
C GLU A 409 34.99 20.21 17.34
N GLU A 410 34.16 19.33 17.90
CA GLU A 410 33.78 18.07 17.26
C GLU A 410 32.77 18.29 16.13
N LYS A 411 31.88 19.28 16.28
CA LYS A 411 30.97 19.69 15.20
C LYS A 411 31.73 20.30 14.03
N ASP A 412 32.77 21.08 14.31
CA ASP A 412 33.62 21.66 13.27
C ASP A 412 34.54 20.63 12.62
N ALA A 413 35.05 19.65 13.38
CA ALA A 413 35.76 18.50 12.84
C ALA A 413 34.85 17.64 11.95
N ALA A 414 33.60 17.40 12.35
CA ALA A 414 32.63 16.66 11.56
C ALA A 414 32.22 17.43 10.28
N LYS A 415 32.06 18.76 10.36
CA LYS A 415 31.82 19.62 9.18
C LYS A 415 33.01 19.62 8.24
N LYS A 416 34.25 19.70 8.75
CA LYS A 416 35.47 19.59 7.93
C LYS A 416 35.56 18.23 7.25
N ARG A 417 35.35 17.12 7.97
CA ARG A 417 35.29 15.77 7.39
C ARG A 417 34.22 15.63 6.32
N LYS A 418 33.03 16.22 6.50
CA LYS A 418 31.97 16.24 5.47
C LYS A 418 32.36 17.07 4.25
N LYS A 419 33.01 18.22 4.43
CA LYS A 419 33.51 19.04 3.32
C LYS A 419 34.62 18.32 2.54
N ASP A 420 35.56 17.67 3.23
CA ASP A 420 36.63 16.89 2.61
C ASP A 420 36.09 15.69 1.83
N LEU A 421 35.10 14.97 2.40
CA LEU A 421 34.43 13.87 1.70
C LEU A 421 33.66 14.35 0.47
N ALA A 422 32.99 15.51 0.55
CA ALA A 422 32.31 16.10 -0.59
C ALA A 422 33.29 16.55 -1.69
N GLN A 423 34.46 17.08 -1.29
CA GLN A 423 35.52 17.47 -2.21
C GLN A 423 36.14 16.26 -2.92
N LYS A 424 36.47 15.19 -2.16
CA LYS A 424 36.94 13.90 -2.73
C LYS A 424 35.90 13.28 -3.67
N ARG A 425 34.60 13.37 -3.37
CA ARG A 425 33.52 12.93 -4.28
C ARG A 425 33.49 13.74 -5.58
N ARG A 426 33.67 15.06 -5.51
CA ARG A 426 33.74 15.92 -6.70
C ARG A 426 34.99 15.64 -7.54
N GLU A 427 36.13 15.40 -6.91
CA GLU A 427 37.38 15.04 -7.60
C GLU A 427 37.29 13.69 -8.29
N THR A 428 36.74 12.68 -7.61
CA THR A 428 36.51 11.35 -8.19
C THR A 428 35.50 11.38 -9.34
N GLU A 429 34.44 12.19 -9.26
CA GLU A 429 33.51 12.40 -10.38
C GLU A 429 34.18 13.11 -11.57
N LYS A 430 35.01 14.14 -11.31
CA LYS A 430 35.80 14.80 -12.36
C LYS A 430 36.77 13.82 -13.02
N ALA A 431 37.45 12.97 -12.24
CA ALA A 431 38.32 11.92 -12.76
C ALA A 431 37.56 10.87 -13.59
N ARG A 432 36.36 10.47 -13.16
CA ARG A 432 35.48 9.56 -13.95
C ARG A 432 35.03 10.22 -15.25
N ARG A 433 34.67 11.50 -15.23
CA ARG A 433 34.28 12.26 -16.43
C ARG A 433 35.47 12.44 -17.39
N ALA A 434 36.67 12.70 -16.88
CA ALA A 434 37.89 12.76 -17.68
C ALA A 434 38.20 11.41 -18.34
N ARG A 435 38.15 10.30 -17.58
CA ARG A 435 38.33 8.93 -18.11
C ARG A 435 37.26 8.57 -19.14
N ALA A 436 36.02 9.01 -18.96
CA ALA A 436 34.95 8.81 -19.93
C ALA A 436 35.16 9.63 -21.21
N LYS A 437 35.67 10.86 -21.11
CA LYS A 437 36.04 11.69 -22.27
C LYS A 437 37.22 11.09 -23.03
N VAL A 438 38.24 10.58 -22.35
CA VAL A 438 39.38 9.87 -22.96
C VAL A 438 38.91 8.58 -23.65
N ARG A 439 38.01 7.80 -23.03
CA ARG A 439 37.39 6.61 -23.66
C ARG A 439 36.52 6.95 -24.87
N LYS A 440 35.84 8.10 -24.88
CA LYS A 440 35.07 8.56 -26.04
C LYS A 440 35.95 9.11 -27.15
N ALA A 441 37.06 9.79 -26.81
CA ALA A 441 38.05 10.25 -27.78
C ALA A 441 38.80 9.07 -28.45
N ARG A 442 39.12 8.01 -27.70
CA ARG A 442 39.70 6.76 -28.21
C ARG A 442 38.76 5.90 -29.07
N LYS A 443 37.45 6.19 -29.08
CA LYS A 443 36.49 5.44 -29.94
C LYS A 443 36.42 5.95 -31.38
N GLY A 444 37.09 7.06 -31.69
CA GLY A 444 37.05 7.69 -33.02
C GLY A 444 38.35 7.64 -33.82
N ILE A 445 39.44 7.11 -33.25
CA ILE A 445 40.75 7.05 -33.90
C ILE A 445 41.32 5.65 -33.68
N GLU A 446 41.45 4.94 -34.80
CA GLU A 446 42.32 3.80 -35.07
C GLU A 446 42.01 2.43 -34.44
N SER A 447 41.73 1.51 -35.37
CA SER A 447 41.96 0.08 -35.33
C SER A 447 43.44 -0.25 -35.09
N GLU A 448 43.95 0.02 -33.90
CA GLU A 448 45.14 -0.68 -33.42
C GLU A 448 44.71 -2.08 -32.99
N VAL A 449 45.03 -3.04 -33.86
CA VAL A 449 45.07 -4.47 -33.57
C VAL A 449 45.77 -4.64 -32.22
N ASP A 450 45.02 -5.13 -31.23
CA ASP A 450 45.54 -5.44 -29.90
C ASP A 450 46.71 -6.42 -30.07
N GLU A 451 47.85 -6.16 -29.44
CA GLU A 451 49.03 -7.04 -29.47
C GLU A 451 48.69 -8.47 -29.02
N TRP A 452 47.55 -8.62 -28.31
CA TRP A 452 46.92 -9.87 -27.93
C TRP A 452 46.32 -10.67 -29.09
N ASP A 453 45.74 -10.03 -30.11
CA ASP A 453 45.18 -10.73 -31.28
C ASP A 453 46.31 -11.27 -32.18
N ARG A 454 47.44 -10.54 -32.30
CA ARG A 454 48.66 -11.04 -32.96
C ARG A 454 49.30 -12.21 -32.20
N ALA A 455 49.36 -12.15 -30.88
CA ALA A 455 49.90 -13.23 -30.06
C ALA A 455 49.04 -14.50 -30.12
N LEU A 456 47.72 -14.36 -30.31
CA LEU A 456 46.80 -15.48 -30.52
C LEU A 456 46.91 -16.09 -31.93
N GLU A 457 47.12 -15.27 -32.98
CA GLU A 457 47.34 -15.79 -34.32
C GLU A 457 48.68 -16.55 -34.48
N ASP A 458 49.74 -16.11 -33.78
CA ASP A 458 51.05 -16.78 -33.80
C ASP A 458 51.10 -18.07 -32.97
N THR A 459 50.20 -18.25 -32.00
CA THR A 459 50.14 -19.47 -31.16
C THR A 459 49.23 -20.56 -31.72
N PHE A 460 48.30 -20.24 -32.62
CA PHE A 460 47.35 -21.21 -33.20
C PHE A 460 47.58 -21.54 -34.68
N LYS A 461 48.66 -21.02 -35.29
CA LYS A 461 49.15 -21.48 -36.60
C LYS A 461 50.40 -22.36 -36.45
N ARG A 462 50.18 -23.63 -36.13
CA ARG A 462 51.00 -24.76 -36.60
C ARG A 462 50.21 -26.05 -36.53
#